data_AF-A0A327WNB2-F1
#
_entry.id   AF-A0A327WNB2-F1
#
_cell.length_a   1.000
_cell.length_b   1.000
_cell.length_c   1.000
_cell.angle_alpha   90.00
_cell.angle_beta   90.00
_cell.angle_gamma   90.00
#
_symmetry.space_group_name_H-M   'P 1'
#
loop_
_entity.id
_entity.type
_entity.pdbx_description
1 polymer ?
#
loop_
_entity_poly.entity_id
_entity_poly.type
_entity_poly.pdbx_seq_one_letter_code
_entity_poly.pdbx_strand_id
1 'polypeptide(L)'
;MNNSMKTKRLSTFLHLLILAGLAAVETSCTRQLIGPDAPNTPVANFDQLWGEYDRMYGAFEPKKIDWQAAYQKYRPLVRDNMSDAELLKVMTQLLDVLDDNHVYLRPTTNTNLPWYAGGILARTQVVDYDGGVVKKYLIETKTYGNDLIYGKLAPTVGYLLLKGFENNIAYYPNAMDSVLAYMKELKGVVIDLRDNGGGEDRVAQYVANRFATEKHVSFTARLRNGPRHTDFGPELRFYTQPEGRFQYTRPVVVLTNLTSYSSAETFMLAMLQNKNVTQVGDVTGGAFSDAVERELPNGWSFRVPIADVRDASGKNREGIGITPKIVVKNKPEELKAGRDKALEKAIELILN
;
A
#
# COMPACT_ATOMS: atom_id res chain seq x y z
N MET A 1 -53.73 -42.93 -33.69
CA MET A 1 -52.41 -42.47 -33.21
C MET A 1 -52.07 -41.05 -33.72
N ASN A 2 -52.93 -40.03 -33.54
CA ASN A 2 -52.67 -38.69 -34.12
C ASN A 2 -52.87 -37.49 -33.17
N ASN A 3 -53.26 -37.70 -31.91
CA ASN A 3 -53.43 -36.63 -30.92
C ASN A 3 -52.21 -36.41 -30.00
N SER A 4 -51.26 -37.36 -29.94
CA SER A 4 -50.10 -37.28 -29.03
C SER A 4 -48.94 -36.43 -29.58
N MET A 5 -48.82 -36.27 -30.92
CA MET A 5 -47.76 -35.44 -31.52
C MET A 5 -48.07 -33.94 -31.54
N LYS A 6 -49.34 -33.54 -31.62
CA LYS A 6 -49.73 -32.12 -31.65
C LYS A 6 -49.55 -31.44 -30.28
N THR A 7 -49.84 -32.15 -29.19
CA THR A 7 -49.68 -31.65 -27.81
C THR A 7 -48.21 -31.50 -27.40
N LYS A 8 -47.32 -32.41 -27.86
CA LYS A 8 -45.88 -32.28 -27.62
C LYS A 8 -45.27 -31.06 -28.32
N ARG A 9 -45.61 -30.80 -29.60
CA ARG A 9 -45.08 -29.63 -30.33
C ARG A 9 -45.56 -28.29 -29.77
N LEU A 10 -46.80 -28.20 -29.28
CA LEU A 10 -47.32 -26.99 -28.65
C LEU A 10 -46.67 -26.71 -27.29
N SER A 11 -46.40 -27.77 -26.51
CA SER A 11 -45.70 -27.67 -25.23
C SER A 11 -44.25 -27.21 -25.39
N THR A 12 -43.51 -27.72 -26.38
CA THR A 12 -42.12 -27.29 -26.64
C THR A 12 -42.02 -25.85 -27.12
N PHE A 13 -42.99 -25.37 -27.93
CA PHE A 13 -43.05 -23.97 -28.37
C PHE A 13 -43.39 -23.00 -27.21
N LEU A 14 -44.28 -23.42 -26.30
CA LEU A 14 -44.63 -22.63 -25.12
C LEU A 14 -43.47 -22.55 -24.13
N HIS A 15 -42.69 -23.62 -23.96
CA HIS A 15 -41.48 -23.60 -23.12
C HIS A 15 -40.38 -22.71 -23.70
N LEU A 16 -40.19 -22.68 -25.03
CA LEU A 16 -39.23 -21.78 -25.68
C LEU A 16 -39.62 -20.30 -25.58
N LEU A 17 -40.93 -19.97 -25.65
CA LEU A 17 -41.43 -18.61 -25.44
C LEU A 17 -41.32 -18.15 -23.98
N ILE A 18 -41.53 -19.07 -23.02
CA ILE A 18 -41.36 -18.79 -21.59
C ILE A 18 -39.86 -18.60 -21.24
N LEU A 19 -38.96 -19.43 -21.79
CA LEU A 19 -37.51 -19.27 -21.61
C LEU A 19 -36.95 -18.00 -22.27
N ALA A 20 -37.44 -17.62 -23.46
CA ALA A 20 -37.08 -16.36 -24.09
C ALA A 20 -37.63 -15.14 -23.33
N GLY A 21 -38.83 -15.25 -22.75
CA GLY A 21 -39.41 -14.23 -21.88
C GLY A 21 -38.63 -14.06 -20.57
N LEU A 22 -38.21 -15.15 -19.93
CA LEU A 22 -37.39 -15.09 -18.70
C LEU A 22 -36.00 -14.50 -18.95
N ALA A 23 -35.34 -14.82 -20.07
CA ALA A 23 -34.06 -14.20 -20.44
C ALA A 23 -34.17 -12.69 -20.76
N ALA A 24 -35.31 -12.25 -21.31
CA ALA A 24 -35.58 -10.83 -21.55
C ALA A 24 -35.92 -10.04 -20.28
N VAL A 25 -36.50 -10.69 -19.27
CA VAL A 25 -36.81 -10.06 -17.96
C VAL A 25 -35.55 -9.89 -17.11
N GLU A 26 -34.64 -10.88 -17.12
CA GLU A 26 -33.33 -10.81 -16.44
C GLU A 26 -32.46 -9.64 -16.95
N THR A 27 -32.43 -9.41 -18.26
CA THR A 27 -31.65 -8.33 -18.87
C THR A 27 -32.26 -6.94 -18.70
N SER A 28 -33.60 -6.85 -18.66
CA SER A 28 -34.32 -5.58 -18.53
C SER A 28 -34.31 -5.04 -17.08
N CYS A 29 -34.55 -5.90 -16.08
CA CYS A 29 -34.56 -5.49 -14.68
C CYS A 29 -33.18 -4.99 -14.22
N THR A 30 -32.11 -5.62 -14.69
CA THR A 30 -30.72 -5.25 -14.33
C THR A 30 -30.34 -3.87 -14.89
N ARG A 31 -30.76 -3.56 -16.13
CA ARG A 31 -30.47 -2.28 -16.79
C ARG A 31 -31.26 -1.10 -16.20
N GLN A 32 -32.45 -1.36 -15.65
CA GLN A 32 -33.26 -0.34 -14.99
C GLN A 32 -32.75 0.03 -13.59
N LEU A 33 -32.04 -0.89 -12.92
CA LEU A 33 -31.40 -0.69 -11.62
C LEU A 33 -29.99 -0.08 -11.72
N ILE A 34 -29.21 -0.47 -12.73
CA ILE A 34 -27.80 -0.09 -12.89
C ILE A 34 -27.63 1.11 -13.85
N GLY A 35 -28.66 1.44 -14.64
CA GLY A 35 -28.57 2.43 -15.71
C GLY A 35 -27.94 1.83 -16.98
N PRO A 36 -27.80 2.62 -18.06
CA PRO A 36 -27.07 2.18 -19.24
C PRO A 36 -25.58 1.98 -18.93
N ASP A 37 -24.96 1.00 -19.59
CA ASP A 37 -23.51 0.82 -19.52
C ASP A 37 -22.80 2.13 -19.89
N ALA A 38 -21.75 2.46 -19.14
CA ALA A 38 -20.90 3.60 -19.47
C ALA A 38 -20.33 3.42 -20.89
N PRO A 39 -20.33 4.47 -21.74
CA PRO A 39 -19.77 4.36 -23.08
C PRO A 39 -18.31 3.89 -23.02
N ASN A 40 -17.98 2.86 -23.80
CA ASN A 40 -16.60 2.39 -23.90
C ASN A 40 -15.90 3.07 -25.09
N THR A 41 -15.61 4.35 -24.96
CA THR A 41 -14.79 5.12 -25.92
C THR A 41 -13.55 5.68 -25.22
N PRO A 42 -12.46 6.02 -25.94
CA PRO A 42 -11.28 6.63 -25.33
C PRO A 42 -11.60 7.86 -24.48
N VAL A 43 -12.51 8.71 -24.95
CA VAL A 43 -12.97 9.90 -24.22
C VAL A 43 -13.67 9.51 -22.91
N ALA A 44 -14.64 8.59 -22.98
CA ALA A 44 -15.41 8.20 -21.81
C ALA A 44 -14.55 7.48 -20.74
N ASN A 45 -13.61 6.62 -21.17
CA ASN A 45 -12.65 6.00 -20.27
C ASN A 45 -11.74 7.04 -19.60
N PHE A 46 -11.27 8.05 -20.33
CA PHE A 46 -10.46 9.15 -19.77
C PHE A 46 -11.26 9.98 -18.76
N ASP A 47 -12.49 10.37 -19.12
CA ASP A 47 -13.37 11.17 -18.27
C ASP A 47 -13.74 10.42 -16.98
N GLN A 48 -13.98 9.11 -17.07
CA GLN A 48 -14.22 8.27 -15.90
C GLN A 48 -12.96 8.14 -15.02
N LEU A 49 -11.79 7.88 -15.61
CA LEU A 49 -10.54 7.82 -14.86
C LEU A 49 -10.35 9.13 -14.07
N TRP A 50 -10.40 10.27 -14.76
CA TRP A 50 -10.22 11.57 -14.12
C TRP A 50 -11.27 11.83 -13.02
N GLY A 51 -12.54 11.52 -13.29
CA GLY A 51 -13.65 11.75 -12.36
C GLY A 51 -13.58 10.88 -11.10
N GLU A 52 -13.07 9.65 -11.21
CA GLU A 52 -12.84 8.78 -10.06
C GLU A 52 -11.77 9.36 -9.13
N TYR A 53 -10.66 9.87 -9.68
CA TYR A 53 -9.67 10.60 -8.88
C TYR A 53 -10.24 11.91 -8.30
N ASP A 54 -10.98 12.69 -9.08
CA ASP A 54 -11.59 13.95 -8.63
C ASP A 54 -12.48 13.73 -7.39
N ARG A 55 -13.31 12.68 -7.43
CA ARG A 55 -14.21 12.29 -6.34
C ARG A 55 -13.48 11.69 -5.15
N MET A 56 -12.45 10.89 -5.37
CA MET A 56 -11.96 9.97 -4.34
C MET A 56 -10.55 10.24 -3.86
N TYR A 57 -9.70 10.97 -4.60
CA TYR A 57 -8.30 11.11 -4.22
C TYR A 57 -8.13 11.93 -2.94
N GLY A 58 -7.42 11.37 -1.96
CA GLY A 58 -7.33 11.89 -0.60
C GLY A 58 -6.30 13.00 -0.38
N ALA A 59 -5.35 13.16 -1.31
CA ALA A 59 -4.15 13.95 -1.06
C ALA A 59 -4.00 15.23 -1.91
N PHE A 60 -5.07 15.70 -2.59
CA PHE A 60 -4.99 16.92 -3.41
C PHE A 60 -4.49 18.15 -2.62
N GLU A 61 -5.13 18.46 -1.49
CA GLU A 61 -4.77 19.61 -0.63
C GLU A 61 -3.33 19.52 -0.08
N PRO A 62 -2.92 18.44 0.62
CA PRO A 62 -1.57 18.36 1.18
C PRO A 62 -0.47 18.37 0.11
N LYS A 63 -0.74 17.83 -1.08
CA LYS A 63 0.21 17.83 -2.21
C LYS A 63 0.09 19.07 -3.10
N LYS A 64 -0.85 19.98 -2.82
CA LYS A 64 -1.12 21.22 -3.58
C LYS A 64 -1.35 20.97 -5.07
N ILE A 65 -2.12 19.92 -5.37
CA ILE A 65 -2.42 19.52 -6.74
C ILE A 65 -3.70 20.22 -7.21
N ASP A 66 -3.62 20.89 -8.36
CA ASP A 66 -4.78 21.39 -9.08
C ASP A 66 -5.25 20.36 -10.12
N TRP A 67 -6.20 19.52 -9.71
CA TRP A 67 -6.70 18.44 -10.55
C TRP A 67 -7.56 18.93 -11.73
N GLN A 68 -8.17 20.10 -11.59
CA GLN A 68 -8.96 20.72 -12.65
C GLN A 68 -8.05 21.27 -13.75
N ALA A 69 -6.93 21.90 -13.37
CA ALA A 69 -5.90 22.30 -14.33
C ALA A 69 -5.32 21.09 -15.08
N ALA A 70 -5.13 19.95 -14.40
CA ALA A 70 -4.71 18.71 -15.05
C ALA A 70 -5.75 18.22 -16.08
N TYR A 71 -7.04 18.27 -15.76
CA TYR A 71 -8.11 17.97 -16.72
C TYR A 71 -8.05 18.87 -17.96
N GLN A 72 -8.01 20.20 -17.73
CA GLN A 72 -7.98 21.20 -18.81
C GLN A 72 -6.77 21.02 -19.74
N LYS A 73 -5.65 20.57 -19.19
CA LYS A 73 -4.44 20.27 -19.95
C LYS A 73 -4.54 19.00 -20.79
N TYR A 74 -4.99 17.89 -20.21
CA TYR A 74 -4.89 16.58 -20.86
C TYR A 74 -6.15 16.15 -21.61
N ARG A 75 -7.34 16.59 -21.18
CA ARG A 75 -8.61 16.22 -21.81
C ARG A 75 -8.70 16.58 -23.30
N PRO A 76 -8.23 17.75 -23.77
CA PRO A 76 -8.25 18.09 -25.19
C PRO A 76 -7.35 17.20 -26.07
N LEU A 77 -6.43 16.46 -25.46
CA LEU A 77 -5.57 15.53 -26.19
C LEU A 77 -6.30 14.25 -26.57
N VAL A 78 -7.39 13.86 -25.89
CA VAL A 78 -8.10 12.59 -26.09
C VAL A 78 -9.17 12.71 -27.17
N ARG A 79 -9.18 11.76 -28.12
CA ARG A 79 -10.17 11.67 -29.22
C ARG A 79 -10.71 10.24 -29.33
N ASP A 80 -11.95 10.09 -29.77
CA ASP A 80 -12.59 8.77 -29.85
C ASP A 80 -11.94 7.81 -30.86
N ASN A 81 -11.14 8.32 -31.80
CA ASN A 81 -10.43 7.51 -32.79
C ASN A 81 -8.98 7.14 -32.40
N MET A 82 -8.60 7.31 -31.13
CA MET A 82 -7.29 6.94 -30.63
C MET A 82 -7.12 5.44 -30.44
N SER A 83 -5.90 4.96 -30.63
CA SER A 83 -5.49 3.63 -30.20
C SER A 83 -5.37 3.55 -28.67
N ASP A 84 -5.45 2.34 -28.14
CA ASP A 84 -5.21 2.08 -26.71
C ASP A 84 -3.83 2.56 -26.23
N ALA A 85 -2.80 2.46 -27.08
CA ALA A 85 -1.47 2.94 -26.74
C ALA A 85 -1.41 4.47 -26.60
N GLU A 86 -2.11 5.20 -27.48
CA GLU A 86 -2.21 6.67 -27.41
C GLU A 86 -3.03 7.10 -26.19
N LEU A 87 -4.14 6.42 -25.93
CA LEU A 87 -4.97 6.68 -24.74
C LEU A 87 -4.19 6.45 -23.45
N LEU A 88 -3.51 5.31 -23.35
CA LEU A 88 -2.70 4.95 -22.18
C LEU A 88 -1.65 6.04 -21.92
N LYS A 89 -0.95 6.48 -22.96
CA LYS A 89 0.06 7.54 -22.83
C LYS A 89 -0.51 8.84 -22.26
N VAL A 90 -1.70 9.27 -22.70
CA VAL A 90 -2.31 10.50 -22.16
C VAL A 90 -2.78 10.30 -20.72
N MET A 91 -3.35 9.13 -20.40
CA MET A 91 -3.77 8.79 -19.04
C MET A 91 -2.59 8.72 -18.06
N THR A 92 -1.46 8.12 -18.45
CA THR A 92 -0.29 8.07 -17.57
C THR A 92 0.31 9.45 -17.32
N GLN A 93 0.33 10.33 -18.35
CA GLN A 93 0.76 11.72 -18.18
C GLN A 93 -0.17 12.54 -17.27
N LEU A 94 -1.47 12.23 -17.27
CA LEU A 94 -2.42 12.79 -16.30
C LEU A 94 -2.10 12.30 -14.89
N LEU A 95 -1.92 10.99 -14.70
CA LEU A 95 -1.65 10.38 -13.41
C LEU A 95 -0.27 10.77 -12.83
N ASP A 96 0.72 11.06 -13.68
CA ASP A 96 2.05 11.53 -13.27
C ASP A 96 1.99 12.85 -12.48
N VAL A 97 0.95 13.67 -12.69
CA VAL A 97 0.72 14.91 -11.91
C VAL A 97 0.54 14.61 -10.43
N LEU A 98 0.03 13.42 -10.10
CA LEU A 98 -0.24 13.04 -8.71
C LEU A 98 1.04 12.75 -7.95
N ASP A 99 2.12 12.30 -8.61
CA ASP A 99 3.38 11.89 -8.00
C ASP A 99 3.22 11.00 -6.76
N ASP A 100 2.54 9.86 -6.92
CA ASP A 100 2.04 9.03 -5.82
C ASP A 100 2.36 7.55 -6.05
N ASN A 101 3.00 6.91 -5.07
CA ASN A 101 3.46 5.51 -5.19
C ASN A 101 2.32 4.48 -5.12
N HIS A 102 1.11 4.87 -4.68
CA HIS A 102 -0.07 4.00 -4.68
C HIS A 102 -0.95 4.17 -5.92
N VAL A 103 -0.55 5.03 -6.86
CA VAL A 103 -1.24 5.24 -8.13
C VAL A 103 -0.72 4.29 -9.19
N TYR A 104 -1.63 3.51 -9.77
CA TYR A 104 -1.34 2.54 -10.83
C TYR A 104 -2.40 2.60 -11.91
N LEU A 105 -2.02 2.26 -13.14
CA LEU A 105 -2.93 2.02 -14.26
C LEU A 105 -2.47 0.80 -15.04
N ARG A 106 -3.32 -0.23 -15.08
CA ARG A 106 -3.02 -1.54 -15.64
C ARG A 106 -3.98 -1.86 -16.79
N PRO A 107 -3.47 -1.89 -18.03
CA PRO A 107 -4.21 -2.44 -19.17
C PRO A 107 -4.58 -3.91 -18.97
N THR A 108 -5.59 -4.39 -19.70
CA THR A 108 -5.98 -5.81 -19.65
C THR A 108 -4.84 -6.73 -20.11
N THR A 109 -4.78 -7.94 -19.54
CA THR A 109 -3.68 -8.91 -19.74
C THR A 109 -3.51 -9.41 -21.17
N ASN A 110 -4.50 -9.16 -22.03
CA ASN A 110 -4.50 -9.60 -23.42
C ASN A 110 -3.90 -8.55 -24.37
N THR A 111 -3.35 -7.47 -23.82
CA THR A 111 -2.69 -6.40 -24.58
C THR A 111 -1.17 -6.43 -24.35
N ASN A 112 -0.38 -5.98 -25.32
CA ASN A 112 1.07 -5.77 -25.16
C ASN A 112 1.41 -4.41 -24.51
N LEU A 113 0.46 -3.82 -23.79
CA LEU A 113 0.61 -2.49 -23.20
C LEU A 113 1.30 -2.57 -21.84
N PRO A 114 2.18 -1.61 -21.52
CA PRO A 114 2.89 -1.62 -20.25
C PRO A 114 1.98 -1.26 -19.07
N TRP A 115 2.28 -1.83 -17.91
CA TRP A 115 1.73 -1.36 -16.64
C TRP A 115 2.38 -0.02 -16.26
N TYR A 116 1.58 0.92 -15.76
CA TYR A 116 2.05 2.18 -15.19
C TYR A 116 2.00 2.16 -13.65
N ALA A 117 3.09 2.62 -13.05
CA ALA A 117 3.23 2.90 -11.63
C ALA A 117 3.67 4.35 -11.45
N GLY A 118 3.00 5.06 -10.55
CA GLY A 118 3.31 6.45 -10.19
C GLY A 118 4.37 6.58 -9.10
N GLY A 119 4.75 7.83 -8.83
CA GLY A 119 5.57 8.18 -7.68
C GLY A 119 7.07 7.95 -7.85
N ILE A 120 7.81 8.26 -6.79
CA ILE A 120 9.27 8.18 -6.76
C ILE A 120 9.80 6.75 -6.86
N LEU A 121 9.05 5.76 -6.36
CA LEU A 121 9.45 4.35 -6.38
C LEU A 121 9.49 3.77 -7.79
N ALA A 122 8.60 4.23 -8.67
CA ALA A 122 8.62 3.80 -10.08
C ALA A 122 9.79 4.39 -10.88
N ARG A 123 10.40 5.48 -10.39
CA ARG A 123 11.43 6.25 -11.11
C ARG A 123 12.83 6.12 -10.52
N THR A 124 12.97 5.47 -9.36
CA THR A 124 14.21 5.42 -8.60
C THR A 124 14.65 3.98 -8.38
N GLN A 125 15.87 3.65 -8.78
CA GLN A 125 16.49 2.40 -8.38
C GLN A 125 17.11 2.55 -6.99
N VAL A 126 16.58 1.81 -6.02
CA VAL A 126 17.09 1.79 -4.64
C VAL A 126 18.20 0.75 -4.53
N VAL A 127 19.39 1.17 -4.06
CA VAL A 127 20.63 0.37 -4.07
C VAL A 127 21.39 0.47 -2.75
N ASP A 128 20.72 0.88 -1.68
CA ASP A 128 21.29 1.13 -0.34
C ASP A 128 21.07 -0.03 0.65
N TYR A 129 20.55 -1.16 0.18
CA TYR A 129 20.31 -2.34 0.99
C TYR A 129 20.64 -3.64 0.23
N ASP A 130 21.24 -4.59 0.95
CA ASP A 130 21.49 -5.95 0.47
C ASP A 130 21.34 -6.93 1.66
N GLY A 131 20.24 -7.69 1.68
CA GLY A 131 19.99 -8.69 2.72
C GLY A 131 21.05 -9.81 2.77
N GLY A 132 21.80 -10.05 1.69
CA GLY A 132 22.95 -10.94 1.66
C GLY A 132 24.15 -10.39 2.43
N VAL A 133 24.33 -9.07 2.46
CA VAL A 133 25.33 -8.41 3.33
C VAL A 133 24.91 -8.51 4.78
N VAL A 134 23.65 -8.19 5.11
CA VAL A 134 23.13 -8.28 6.49
C VAL A 134 23.31 -9.68 7.08
N LYS A 135 23.05 -10.74 6.30
CA LYS A 135 23.25 -12.13 6.75
C LYS A 135 24.67 -12.41 7.25
N LYS A 136 25.69 -11.71 6.74
CA LYS A 136 27.09 -11.88 7.18
C LYS A 136 27.35 -11.29 8.58
N TYR A 137 26.49 -10.38 9.04
CA TYR A 137 26.57 -9.80 10.40
C TYR A 137 25.87 -10.65 11.46
N LEU A 138 25.02 -11.60 11.07
CA LEU A 138 24.26 -12.40 12.01
C LEU A 138 25.13 -13.54 12.58
N ILE A 139 25.26 -13.56 13.91
CA ILE A 139 25.93 -14.65 14.63
C ILE A 139 24.98 -15.81 14.96
N GLU A 140 23.67 -15.53 14.99
CA GLU A 140 22.60 -16.52 15.10
C GLU A 140 21.43 -16.05 14.24
N THR A 141 20.70 -16.99 13.63
CA THR A 141 19.51 -16.68 12.84
C THR A 141 18.45 -17.76 13.02
N LYS A 142 17.20 -17.31 13.10
CA LYS A 142 15.97 -18.09 13.14
C LYS A 142 14.97 -17.47 12.17
N THR A 143 14.00 -18.26 11.76
CA THR A 143 12.91 -17.81 10.92
C THR A 143 11.61 -18.23 11.59
N TYR A 144 10.61 -17.36 11.58
CA TYR A 144 9.24 -17.70 11.89
C TYR A 144 8.40 -17.44 10.64
N GLY A 145 7.73 -18.48 10.14
CA GLY A 145 6.96 -18.44 8.90
C GLY A 145 7.75 -17.96 7.69
N ASN A 146 7.15 -17.08 6.90
CA ASN A 146 7.66 -16.58 5.62
C ASN A 146 8.25 -15.15 5.71
N ASP A 147 7.86 -14.37 6.71
CA ASP A 147 8.04 -12.92 6.78
C ASP A 147 8.94 -12.43 7.92
N LEU A 148 9.21 -13.25 8.95
CA LEU A 148 10.06 -12.86 10.09
C LEU A 148 11.39 -13.63 10.09
N ILE A 149 12.50 -12.90 9.99
CA ILE A 149 13.85 -13.44 10.22
C ILE A 149 14.44 -12.72 11.42
N TYR A 150 14.89 -13.45 12.43
CA TYR A 150 15.37 -12.86 13.67
C TYR A 150 16.57 -13.59 14.24
N GLY A 151 17.35 -12.92 15.07
CA GLY A 151 18.61 -13.47 15.55
C GLY A 151 19.42 -12.48 16.35
N LYS A 152 20.75 -12.61 16.28
CA LYS A 152 21.69 -11.75 16.98
C LYS A 152 22.73 -11.19 16.02
N LEU A 153 23.03 -9.90 16.16
CA LEU A 153 24.15 -9.22 15.49
C LEU A 153 25.40 -9.21 16.38
N ALA A 154 25.20 -9.31 17.69
CA ALA A 154 26.22 -9.42 18.72
C ALA A 154 25.63 -10.18 19.92
N PRO A 155 26.44 -10.63 20.90
CA PRO A 155 25.94 -11.45 22.02
C PRO A 155 24.72 -10.86 22.74
N THR A 156 24.63 -9.52 22.80
CA THR A 156 23.58 -8.76 23.48
C THR A 156 22.71 -7.91 22.56
N VAL A 157 22.87 -7.99 21.23
CA VAL A 157 22.14 -7.17 20.26
C VAL A 157 21.27 -8.06 19.38
N GLY A 158 19.95 -7.91 19.50
CA GLY A 158 18.98 -8.64 18.70
C GLY A 158 18.79 -8.02 17.32
N TYR A 159 18.30 -8.84 16.38
CA TYR A 159 17.90 -8.41 15.05
C TYR A 159 16.56 -9.01 14.68
N LEU A 160 15.70 -8.21 14.05
CA LEU A 160 14.41 -8.60 13.51
C LEU A 160 14.23 -7.98 12.13
N LEU A 161 14.28 -8.77 11.07
CA LEU A 161 13.79 -8.38 9.75
C LEU A 161 12.29 -8.61 9.67
N LEU A 162 11.55 -7.55 9.36
CA LEU A 162 10.13 -7.59 9.01
C LEU A 162 10.02 -7.46 7.49
N LYS A 163 9.72 -8.55 6.76
CA LYS A 163 9.62 -8.48 5.29
C LYS A 163 8.35 -7.80 4.78
N GLY A 164 7.29 -7.80 5.58
CA GLY A 164 5.98 -7.29 5.20
C GLY A 164 4.95 -7.53 6.29
N PHE A 165 3.71 -7.12 6.03
CA PHE A 165 2.58 -7.22 6.96
C PHE A 165 1.37 -7.92 6.31
N GLU A 166 1.64 -8.88 5.42
CA GLU A 166 0.65 -9.53 4.54
C GLU A 166 -0.01 -10.77 5.16
N ASN A 167 0.56 -11.33 6.22
CA ASN A 167 -0.02 -12.52 6.85
C ASN A 167 -1.32 -12.16 7.58
N ASN A 168 -2.20 -13.15 7.73
CA ASN A 168 -3.40 -12.97 8.53
C ASN A 168 -3.05 -12.54 9.97
N ILE A 169 -3.79 -11.58 10.54
CA ILE A 169 -3.51 -11.04 11.88
C ILE A 169 -3.36 -12.10 12.98
N ALA A 170 -4.03 -13.25 12.89
CA ALA A 170 -3.92 -14.35 13.86
C ALA A 170 -2.53 -15.02 13.90
N TYR A 171 -1.70 -14.81 12.88
CA TYR A 171 -0.31 -15.28 12.82
C TYR A 171 0.59 -14.55 13.81
N TYR A 172 0.42 -13.23 13.92
CA TYR A 172 1.39 -12.35 14.58
C TYR A 172 1.49 -12.52 16.11
N PRO A 173 0.44 -12.89 16.86
CA PRO A 173 0.57 -13.14 18.29
C PRO A 173 1.60 -14.20 18.63
N ASN A 174 1.53 -15.38 18.02
CA ASN A 174 2.48 -16.47 18.26
C ASN A 174 3.87 -16.16 17.67
N ALA A 175 3.89 -15.49 16.51
CA ALA A 175 5.13 -15.07 15.86
C ALA A 175 5.91 -14.10 16.76
N MET A 176 5.26 -13.05 17.23
CA MET A 176 5.88 -12.03 18.09
C MET A 176 6.17 -12.55 19.49
N ASP A 177 5.35 -13.44 20.06
CA ASP A 177 5.69 -14.12 21.31
C ASP A 177 7.01 -14.91 21.18
N SER A 178 7.19 -15.64 20.07
CA SER A 178 8.42 -16.41 19.82
C SER A 178 9.65 -15.50 19.64
N VAL A 179 9.51 -14.44 18.82
CA VAL A 179 10.57 -13.45 18.58
C VAL A 179 10.97 -12.74 19.87
N LEU A 180 9.99 -12.24 20.63
CA LEU A 180 10.28 -11.46 21.83
C LEU A 180 10.74 -12.30 23.01
N ALA A 181 10.30 -13.57 23.11
CA ALA A 181 10.88 -14.51 24.07
C ALA A 181 12.38 -14.71 23.82
N TYR A 182 12.78 -14.82 22.56
CA TYR A 182 14.20 -14.92 22.17
C TYR A 182 14.99 -13.64 22.46
N MET A 183 14.36 -12.47 22.30
CA MET A 183 15.01 -11.17 22.52
C MET A 183 14.97 -10.68 23.96
N LYS A 184 14.20 -11.33 24.84
CA LYS A 184 13.82 -10.82 26.16
C LYS A 184 14.98 -10.40 27.05
N GLU A 185 16.15 -11.01 26.93
CA GLU A 185 17.33 -10.68 27.75
C GLU A 185 18.40 -9.85 27.02
N LEU A 186 18.14 -9.45 25.78
CA LEU A 186 19.09 -8.67 24.97
C LEU A 186 19.07 -7.19 25.38
N LYS A 187 20.22 -6.51 25.26
CA LYS A 187 20.40 -5.09 25.61
C LYS A 187 19.55 -4.18 24.71
N GLY A 188 19.39 -4.52 23.44
CA GLY A 188 18.55 -3.82 22.49
C GLY A 188 18.28 -4.66 21.23
N VAL A 189 17.39 -4.17 20.37
CA VAL A 189 17.01 -4.83 19.12
C VAL A 189 17.13 -3.86 17.94
N VAL A 190 17.73 -4.32 16.84
CA VAL A 190 17.61 -3.68 15.54
C VAL A 190 16.42 -4.30 14.80
N ILE A 191 15.44 -3.49 14.41
CA ILE A 191 14.35 -3.89 13.54
C ILE A 191 14.69 -3.39 12.14
N ASP A 192 14.83 -4.29 11.18
CA ASP A 192 15.09 -3.95 9.80
C ASP A 192 13.77 -3.93 9.02
N LEU A 193 13.43 -2.75 8.52
CA LEU A 193 12.24 -2.46 7.73
C LEU A 193 12.61 -2.09 6.28
N ARG A 194 13.91 -2.17 5.92
CA ARG A 194 14.37 -1.90 4.55
C ARG A 194 13.79 -2.96 3.61
N ASP A 195 13.34 -2.51 2.43
CA ASP A 195 12.58 -3.32 1.46
C ASP A 195 11.22 -3.88 1.95
N ASN A 196 10.67 -3.37 3.06
CA ASN A 196 9.31 -3.71 3.48
C ASN A 196 8.28 -2.82 2.76
N GLY A 197 7.55 -3.39 1.81
CA GLY A 197 6.54 -2.70 1.01
C GLY A 197 5.16 -2.53 1.67
N GLY A 198 5.02 -2.88 2.95
CA GLY A 198 3.78 -2.76 3.70
C GLY A 198 2.96 -4.05 3.80
N GLY A 199 1.64 -3.90 3.77
CA GLY A 199 0.65 -4.97 3.98
C GLY A 199 -0.59 -4.41 4.67
N GLU A 200 -1.01 -5.00 5.77
CA GLU A 200 -2.17 -4.54 6.53
C GLU A 200 -1.79 -3.62 7.70
N ASP A 201 -2.37 -2.42 7.77
CA ASP A 201 -2.10 -1.44 8.84
C ASP A 201 -2.41 -1.97 10.25
N ARG A 202 -3.43 -2.81 10.40
CA ARG A 202 -3.76 -3.43 11.70
C ARG A 202 -2.67 -4.40 12.15
N VAL A 203 -2.04 -5.09 11.22
CA VAL A 203 -0.90 -5.96 11.50
C VAL A 203 0.32 -5.13 11.88
N ALA A 204 0.65 -4.10 11.09
CA ALA A 204 1.73 -3.17 11.40
C ALA A 204 1.56 -2.55 12.80
N GLN A 205 0.35 -2.10 13.14
CA GLN A 205 0.02 -1.58 14.46
C GLN A 205 0.17 -2.63 15.55
N TYR A 206 -0.33 -3.86 15.36
CA TYR A 206 -0.17 -4.94 16.34
C TYR A 206 1.31 -5.22 16.64
N VAL A 207 2.15 -5.30 15.60
CA VAL A 207 3.59 -5.53 15.77
C VAL A 207 4.26 -4.37 16.50
N ALA A 208 3.94 -3.11 16.15
CA ALA A 208 4.46 -1.93 16.84
C ALA A 208 4.03 -1.86 18.32
N ASN A 209 2.79 -2.27 18.63
CA ASN A 209 2.23 -2.33 19.97
C ASN A 209 3.00 -3.28 20.91
N ARG A 210 3.78 -4.22 20.36
CA ARG A 210 4.68 -5.08 21.13
C ARG A 210 5.90 -4.35 21.69
N PHE A 211 6.10 -3.08 21.32
CA PHE A 211 7.17 -2.21 21.81
C PHE A 211 6.64 -1.01 22.61
N ALA A 212 5.32 -0.93 22.78
CA ALA A 212 4.65 0.19 23.43
C ALA A 212 4.69 0.11 24.95
N THR A 213 4.81 1.27 25.62
CA THR A 213 4.69 1.39 27.09
C THR A 213 3.42 2.10 27.52
N GLU A 214 2.94 3.04 26.70
CA GLU A 214 1.79 3.89 26.98
C GLU A 214 0.91 4.02 25.73
N LYS A 215 -0.31 4.51 25.92
CA LYS A 215 -1.23 4.78 24.81
C LYS A 215 -0.97 6.18 24.24
N HIS A 216 -0.61 6.24 22.97
CA HIS A 216 -0.42 7.48 22.21
C HIS A 216 -1.14 7.39 20.86
N VAL A 217 -1.58 8.52 20.32
CA VAL A 217 -2.01 8.59 18.92
C VAL A 217 -0.78 8.45 18.04
N SER A 218 -0.76 7.49 17.13
CA SER A 218 0.33 7.28 16.17
C SER A 218 0.11 8.11 14.91
N PHE A 219 -1.12 8.03 14.39
CA PHE A 219 -1.55 8.73 13.19
C PHE A 219 -3.08 8.83 13.16
N THR A 220 -3.57 9.69 12.29
CA THR A 220 -5.00 9.87 12.01
C THR A 220 -5.24 9.67 10.52
N ALA A 221 -6.42 9.17 10.16
CA ALA A 221 -6.84 9.08 8.78
C ALA A 221 -8.26 9.62 8.63
N ARG A 222 -8.57 10.20 7.48
CA ARG A 222 -9.94 10.55 7.09
C ARG A 222 -10.10 10.27 5.60
N LEU A 223 -11.24 9.70 5.23
CA LEU A 223 -11.52 9.28 3.86
C LEU A 223 -12.32 10.34 3.12
N ARG A 224 -12.09 10.50 1.82
CA ARG A 224 -12.93 11.37 0.97
C ARG A 224 -14.39 10.94 1.06
N ASN A 225 -15.27 11.90 1.33
CA ASN A 225 -16.69 11.67 1.56
C ASN A 225 -17.54 12.84 1.05
N GLY A 226 -17.34 13.22 -0.21
CA GLY A 226 -18.14 14.27 -0.84
C GLY A 226 -17.52 14.83 -2.11
N PRO A 227 -18.27 15.72 -2.79
CA PRO A 227 -17.87 16.25 -4.09
C PRO A 227 -16.69 17.23 -4.01
N ARG A 228 -16.52 17.98 -2.91
CA ARG A 228 -15.37 18.89 -2.79
C ARG A 228 -14.13 18.08 -2.42
N HIS A 229 -12.96 18.52 -2.90
CA HIS A 229 -11.67 17.90 -2.57
C HIS A 229 -11.34 17.93 -1.08
N THR A 230 -12.01 18.81 -0.33
CA THR A 230 -11.90 18.97 1.13
C THR A 230 -13.01 18.27 1.92
N ASP A 231 -13.95 17.60 1.25
CA ASP A 231 -15.00 16.85 1.92
C ASP A 231 -14.45 15.50 2.38
N PHE A 232 -14.20 15.41 3.69
CA PHE A 232 -13.77 14.20 4.37
C PHE A 232 -14.80 13.73 5.39
N GLY A 233 -14.86 12.41 5.58
CA GLY A 233 -15.62 11.81 6.67
C GLY A 233 -15.00 12.09 8.05
N PRO A 234 -15.57 11.49 9.12
CA PRO A 234 -15.01 11.58 10.45
C PRO A 234 -13.54 11.15 10.50
N GLU A 235 -12.75 11.83 11.33
CA GLU A 235 -11.36 11.44 11.59
C GLU A 235 -11.31 10.13 12.38
N LEU A 236 -10.55 9.18 11.87
CA LEU A 236 -10.16 7.94 12.52
C LEU A 236 -8.82 8.14 13.22
N ARG A 237 -8.70 7.62 14.45
CA ARG A 237 -7.47 7.70 15.25
C ARG A 237 -6.90 6.32 15.49
N PHE A 238 -5.62 6.19 15.19
CA PHE A 238 -4.85 4.98 15.35
C PHE A 238 -3.88 5.15 16.50
N TYR A 239 -3.73 4.13 17.32
CA TYR A 239 -3.01 4.23 18.58
C TYR A 239 -1.88 3.21 18.67
N THR A 240 -0.75 3.67 19.19
CA THR A 240 0.29 2.83 19.75
C THR A 240 -0.09 2.61 21.19
N GLN A 241 -0.20 1.36 21.64
CA GLN A 241 -0.52 1.02 23.03
C GLN A 241 -0.01 -0.39 23.36
N PRO A 242 0.29 -0.72 24.63
CA PRO A 242 0.72 -2.06 25.00
C PRO A 242 -0.30 -3.12 24.56
N GLU A 243 0.15 -4.11 23.80
CA GLU A 243 -0.69 -5.22 23.33
C GLU A 243 0.06 -6.54 23.31
N GLY A 244 -0.60 -7.64 23.63
CA GLY A 244 -0.03 -8.99 23.75
C GLY A 244 0.71 -9.25 25.07
N ARG A 245 1.37 -10.41 25.18
CA ARG A 245 1.86 -10.94 26.48
C ARG A 245 3.08 -10.25 27.08
N PHE A 246 3.88 -9.59 26.25
CA PHE A 246 5.15 -8.99 26.66
C PHE A 246 5.50 -7.80 25.78
N GLN A 247 5.90 -6.68 26.38
CA GLN A 247 6.35 -5.50 25.64
C GLN A 247 7.87 -5.37 25.75
N TYR A 248 8.54 -5.23 24.61
CA TYR A 248 9.99 -4.99 24.59
C TYR A 248 10.27 -3.49 24.71
N THR A 249 10.71 -3.07 25.89
CA THR A 249 10.85 -1.64 26.25
C THR A 249 12.30 -1.16 26.38
N ARG A 250 13.26 -2.03 26.05
CA ARG A 250 14.69 -1.68 25.96
C ARG A 250 15.00 -0.95 24.64
N PRO A 251 16.20 -0.38 24.43
CA PRO A 251 16.54 0.33 23.20
C PRO A 251 16.20 -0.43 21.91
N VAL A 252 15.58 0.27 20.97
CA VAL A 252 15.23 -0.25 19.64
C VAL A 252 15.75 0.71 18.58
N VAL A 253 16.42 0.18 17.56
CA VAL A 253 16.77 0.93 16.35
C VAL A 253 15.97 0.37 15.18
N VAL A 254 15.23 1.22 14.46
CA VAL A 254 14.50 0.80 13.25
C VAL A 254 15.27 1.29 12.03
N LEU A 255 15.65 0.36 11.14
CA LEU A 255 16.28 0.67 9.86
C LEU A 255 15.22 0.87 8.78
N THR A 256 15.27 1.98 8.06
CA THR A 256 14.36 2.28 6.95
C THR A 256 15.13 2.69 5.70
N ASN A 257 14.52 2.52 4.54
CA ASN A 257 14.96 3.12 3.29
C ASN A 257 13.76 3.53 2.42
N LEU A 258 14.02 4.00 1.21
CA LEU A 258 12.97 4.49 0.31
C LEU A 258 11.92 3.40 0.00
N THR A 259 12.31 2.12 -0.02
CA THR A 259 11.40 0.99 -0.23
C THR A 259 10.67 0.53 1.05
N SER A 260 10.90 1.17 2.20
CA SER A 260 10.00 1.09 3.35
C SER A 260 8.79 1.98 3.07
N TYR A 261 7.65 1.44 2.64
CA TYR A 261 6.47 2.24 2.31
C TYR A 261 5.15 1.58 2.75
N SER A 262 4.01 2.29 2.65
CA SER A 262 2.69 1.77 3.03
C SER A 262 2.63 1.42 4.52
N SER A 263 2.11 0.25 4.92
CA SER A 263 2.01 -0.11 6.34
C SER A 263 3.35 -0.21 7.08
N ALA A 264 4.49 -0.25 6.38
CA ALA A 264 5.80 -0.03 7.01
C ALA A 264 5.93 1.37 7.60
N GLU A 265 5.32 2.37 6.98
CA GLU A 265 5.33 3.74 7.46
C GLU A 265 4.35 3.95 8.61
N THR A 266 3.18 3.30 8.59
CA THR A 266 2.26 3.32 9.74
C THR A 266 2.85 2.58 10.94
N PHE A 267 3.58 1.47 10.72
CA PHE A 267 4.44 0.84 11.73
C PHE A 267 5.46 1.83 12.29
N MET A 268 6.18 2.57 11.43
CA MET A 268 7.19 3.53 11.87
C MET A 268 6.57 4.69 12.66
N LEU A 269 5.43 5.25 12.22
CA LEU A 269 4.69 6.28 12.96
C LEU A 269 4.28 5.77 14.35
N ALA A 270 3.90 4.50 14.46
CA ALA A 270 3.58 3.87 15.73
C ALA A 270 4.82 3.64 16.61
N MET A 271 5.94 3.21 16.03
CA MET A 271 7.20 3.00 16.74
C MET A 271 7.78 4.31 17.29
N LEU A 272 7.69 5.41 16.54
CA LEU A 272 8.17 6.73 16.95
C LEU A 272 7.46 7.32 18.17
N GLN A 273 6.32 6.76 18.58
CA GLN A 273 5.67 7.16 19.84
C GLN A 273 6.43 6.67 21.08
N ASN A 274 7.41 5.78 20.91
CA ASN A 274 8.19 5.21 22.01
C ASN A 274 9.55 5.90 22.14
N LYS A 275 9.87 6.40 23.34
CA LYS A 275 11.09 7.19 23.61
C LYS A 275 12.40 6.40 23.41
N ASN A 276 12.34 5.08 23.53
CA ASN A 276 13.46 4.15 23.35
C ASN A 276 13.69 3.74 21.89
N VAL A 277 12.93 4.27 20.93
CA VAL A 277 13.06 3.98 19.50
C VAL A 277 13.88 5.07 18.80
N THR A 278 14.82 4.66 17.94
CA THR A 278 15.54 5.55 17.03
C THR A 278 15.45 5.03 15.59
N GLN A 279 15.04 5.88 14.65
CA GLN A 279 15.06 5.57 13.22
C GLN A 279 16.44 5.91 12.62
N VAL A 280 17.02 4.98 11.86
CA VAL A 280 18.29 5.12 11.16
C VAL A 280 18.12 4.67 9.70
N GLY A 281 18.86 5.26 8.77
CA GLY A 281 18.86 4.83 7.36
C GLY A 281 18.51 5.97 6.42
N ASP A 282 17.55 5.75 5.53
CA ASP A 282 17.00 6.76 4.64
C ASP A 282 15.52 7.05 4.92
N VAL A 283 15.02 8.13 4.31
CA VAL A 283 13.60 8.48 4.27
C VAL A 283 12.77 7.32 3.71
N THR A 284 11.59 7.10 4.29
CA THR A 284 10.61 6.12 3.80
C THR A 284 9.96 6.59 2.49
N GLY A 285 9.22 5.69 1.83
CA GLY A 285 8.67 5.93 0.49
C GLY A 285 7.60 7.03 0.39
N GLY A 286 6.93 7.37 1.48
CA GLY A 286 5.91 8.42 1.51
C GLY A 286 4.61 8.01 0.84
N ALA A 287 4.11 6.81 1.11
CA ALA A 287 2.89 6.26 0.52
C ALA A 287 1.95 5.77 1.63
N PHE A 288 1.15 6.66 2.23
CA PHE A 288 0.36 6.33 3.42
C PHE A 288 -1.10 6.04 3.11
N SER A 289 -1.63 6.69 2.09
CA SER A 289 -3.05 6.59 1.81
C SER A 289 -3.42 5.17 1.39
N ASP A 290 -4.39 4.59 2.09
CA ASP A 290 -5.15 3.44 1.60
C ASP A 290 -5.68 3.74 0.21
N ALA A 291 -5.64 2.74 -0.66
CA ALA A 291 -5.97 2.93 -2.05
C ALA A 291 -6.83 1.78 -2.57
N VAL A 292 -7.90 2.15 -3.27
CA VAL A 292 -8.95 1.25 -3.75
C VAL A 292 -8.78 0.99 -5.24
N GLU A 293 -9.02 -0.25 -5.66
CA GLU A 293 -9.02 -0.61 -7.09
C GLU A 293 -10.35 -0.23 -7.76
N ARG A 294 -10.25 0.19 -9.01
CA ARG A 294 -11.35 0.60 -9.89
C ARG A 294 -11.11 0.03 -11.28
N GLU A 295 -12.18 -0.09 -12.04
CA GLU A 295 -12.14 -0.57 -13.42
C GLU A 295 -12.78 0.45 -14.35
N LEU A 296 -12.19 0.61 -15.53
CA LEU A 296 -12.71 1.41 -16.63
C LEU A 296 -13.54 0.52 -17.60
N PRO A 297 -14.46 1.10 -18.39
CA PRO A 297 -15.27 0.35 -19.36
C PRO A 297 -14.48 -0.49 -20.37
N ASN A 298 -13.23 -0.12 -20.67
CA ASN A 298 -12.31 -0.88 -21.51
C ASN A 298 -11.60 -2.05 -20.78
N GLY A 299 -11.95 -2.30 -19.53
CA GLY A 299 -11.39 -3.36 -18.67
C GLY A 299 -10.05 -3.03 -18.04
N TRP A 300 -9.51 -1.81 -18.21
CA TRP A 300 -8.29 -1.41 -17.53
C TRP A 300 -8.59 -1.17 -16.05
N SER A 301 -7.70 -1.64 -15.17
CA SER A 301 -7.81 -1.39 -13.74
C SER A 301 -6.85 -0.29 -13.28
N PHE A 302 -7.25 0.45 -12.26
CA PHE A 302 -6.43 1.50 -11.66
C PHE A 302 -6.69 1.60 -10.17
N ARG A 303 -5.74 2.18 -9.43
CA ARG A 303 -5.81 2.29 -7.97
C ARG A 303 -5.84 3.76 -7.54
N VAL A 304 -6.83 4.14 -6.75
CA VAL A 304 -7.03 5.51 -6.26
C VAL A 304 -6.73 5.59 -4.77
N PRO A 305 -5.73 6.36 -4.32
CA PRO A 305 -5.49 6.64 -2.90
C PRO A 305 -6.57 7.57 -2.31
N ILE A 306 -7.30 7.12 -1.29
CA ILE A 306 -8.56 7.76 -0.83
C ILE A 306 -8.50 8.49 0.51
N ALA A 307 -7.37 8.46 1.19
CA ALA A 307 -7.22 8.91 2.56
C ALA A 307 -6.30 10.13 2.68
N ASP A 308 -6.66 11.07 3.55
CA ASP A 308 -5.71 12.02 4.13
C ASP A 308 -5.19 11.42 5.44
N VAL A 309 -3.96 10.90 5.39
CA VAL A 309 -3.26 10.31 6.53
C VAL A 309 -2.27 11.32 7.10
N ARG A 310 -2.33 11.54 8.41
CA ARG A 310 -1.49 12.51 9.12
C ARG A 310 -0.81 11.88 10.32
N ASP A 311 0.44 12.23 10.54
CA ASP A 311 1.18 11.82 11.74
C ASP A 311 0.56 12.39 13.03
N ALA A 312 1.05 11.96 14.19
CA ALA A 312 0.61 12.44 15.49
C ALA A 312 0.69 13.97 15.68
N SER A 313 1.50 14.67 14.87
CA SER A 313 1.61 16.14 14.87
C SER A 313 0.64 16.83 13.90
N GLY A 314 -0.20 16.06 13.20
CA GLY A 314 -1.16 16.55 12.23
C GLY A 314 -0.55 16.85 10.85
N LYS A 315 0.67 16.38 10.55
CA LYS A 315 1.31 16.57 9.25
C LYS A 315 1.03 15.40 8.32
N ASN A 316 0.56 15.70 7.11
CA ASN A 316 0.49 14.72 6.03
C ASN A 316 1.90 14.44 5.49
N ARG A 317 2.21 13.16 5.25
CA ARG A 317 3.54 12.68 4.81
C ARG A 317 3.51 12.00 3.43
N GLU A 318 2.39 12.06 2.74
CA GLU A 318 2.20 11.55 1.38
C GLU A 318 3.15 12.26 0.40
N GLY A 319 3.90 11.50 -0.38
CA GLY A 319 4.98 11.98 -1.26
C GLY A 319 6.24 12.51 -0.56
N ILE A 320 6.30 12.49 0.78
CA ILE A 320 7.42 13.05 1.57
C ILE A 320 8.15 11.96 2.35
N GLY A 321 7.41 11.02 2.96
CA GLY A 321 7.95 9.99 3.84
C GLY A 321 8.35 10.50 5.24
N ILE A 322 8.94 9.59 6.01
CA ILE A 322 9.39 9.78 7.39
C ILE A 322 10.91 9.88 7.36
N THR A 323 11.42 11.09 7.62
CA THR A 323 12.87 11.33 7.70
C THR A 323 13.45 10.70 8.97
N PRO A 324 14.51 9.88 8.86
CA PRO A 324 15.14 9.27 10.03
C PRO A 324 15.84 10.31 10.89
N LYS A 325 15.90 10.03 12.21
CA LYS A 325 16.67 10.85 13.16
C LYS A 325 18.16 10.86 12.80
N ILE A 326 18.67 9.76 12.26
CA ILE A 326 20.06 9.63 11.81
C ILE A 326 20.07 9.10 10.37
N VAL A 327 20.45 9.96 9.42
CA VAL A 327 20.56 9.57 8.01
C VAL A 327 21.87 8.83 7.79
N VAL A 328 21.79 7.57 7.35
CA VAL A 328 22.93 6.74 6.94
C VAL A 328 22.51 5.93 5.72
N LYS A 329 22.90 6.39 4.54
CA LYS A 329 22.66 5.66 3.28
C LYS A 329 23.90 4.85 2.94
N ASN A 330 23.74 3.55 2.72
CA ASN A 330 24.84 2.74 2.19
C ASN A 330 25.12 3.16 0.75
N LYS A 331 26.40 3.21 0.40
CA LYS A 331 26.81 3.29 -1.00
C LYS A 331 26.92 1.89 -1.60
N PRO A 332 26.66 1.71 -2.91
CA PRO A 332 26.78 0.41 -3.55
C PRO A 332 28.15 -0.26 -3.37
N GLU A 333 29.24 0.51 -3.35
CA GLU A 333 30.59 0.01 -3.10
C GLU A 333 30.79 -0.51 -1.67
N GLU A 334 30.10 0.05 -0.69
CA GLU A 334 30.17 -0.42 0.71
C GLU A 334 29.49 -1.77 0.84
N LEU A 335 28.30 -1.93 0.25
CA LEU A 335 27.57 -3.21 0.21
C LEU A 335 28.38 -4.28 -0.54
N LYS A 336 28.98 -3.95 -1.68
CA LYS A 336 29.89 -4.85 -2.41
C LYS A 336 31.09 -5.28 -1.57
N ALA A 337 31.61 -4.39 -0.72
CA ALA A 337 32.66 -4.70 0.24
C ALA A 337 32.16 -5.48 1.47
N GLY A 338 30.88 -5.87 1.51
CA GLY A 338 30.27 -6.58 2.63
C GLY A 338 29.99 -5.70 3.84
N ARG A 339 29.87 -4.38 3.64
CA ARG A 339 29.65 -3.41 4.72
C ARG A 339 28.28 -2.76 4.62
N ASP A 340 27.51 -2.87 5.70
CA ASP A 340 26.25 -2.16 5.88
C ASP A 340 26.42 -1.11 6.98
N LYS A 341 26.66 0.14 6.58
CA LYS A 341 26.88 1.29 7.47
C LYS A 341 25.65 1.63 8.32
N ALA A 342 24.45 1.47 7.77
CA ALA A 342 23.23 1.72 8.53
C ALA A 342 23.08 0.68 9.66
N LEU A 343 23.35 -0.58 9.35
CA LEU A 343 23.36 -1.67 10.34
C LEU A 343 24.49 -1.51 11.37
N GLU A 344 25.71 -1.21 10.93
CA GLU A 344 26.85 -0.90 11.80
C GLU A 344 26.49 0.22 12.79
N LYS A 345 25.84 1.29 12.30
CA LYS A 345 25.40 2.40 13.17
C LYS A 345 24.32 1.97 14.16
N ALA A 346 23.37 1.13 13.74
CA ALA A 346 22.33 0.61 14.63
C ALA A 346 22.91 -0.24 15.77
N ILE A 347 23.90 -1.09 15.46
CA ILE A 347 24.61 -1.89 16.46
C ILE A 347 25.35 -0.98 17.43
N GLU A 348 26.07 0.03 16.93
CA GLU A 348 26.79 1.02 17.75
C GLU A 348 25.86 1.71 18.75
N LEU A 349 24.68 2.17 18.30
CA LEU A 349 23.70 2.87 19.15
C LEU A 349 23.13 2.00 20.27
N ILE A 350 23.06 0.68 20.09
CA ILE A 350 22.60 -0.25 21.12
C ILE A 350 23.73 -0.60 22.10
N LEU A 351 24.97 -0.66 21.63
CA LEU A 351 26.13 -1.03 22.45
C LEU A 351 26.66 0.12 23.31
N ASN A 352 26.50 1.36 22.86
CA ASN A 352 26.71 2.55 23.69
C ASN A 352 25.58 2.71 24.72
#